data_AF-I4H2X9-F1
#
_entry.id   AF-I4H2X9-F1
#
_cell.length_a   1.000
_cell.length_b   1.000
_cell.length_c   1.000
_cell.angle_alpha   90.00
_cell.angle_beta   90.00
_cell.angle_gamma   90.00
#
_symmetry.space_group_name_H-M   'P 1'
#
loop_
_entity.id
_entity.type
_entity.pdbx_description
1 polymer ?
#
loop_
_entity_poly.entity_id
_entity_poly.type
_entity_poly.pdbx_seq_one_letter_code
_entity_poly.pdbx_strand_id
1 'polypeptide(L)'
;MLSLLKKLWNWLKSLFIASPKAINPKEVKNTPPEPSDGEYEGILMGLFEQVAAGTTTDGLRGWLYSRHCDDKKLARWLGVKSEEWLQYPEDYQTLGRDLAALGKVMTGNLGEVSQRISLQLRDAVRDVSGVEEENLGPKETDLTEVQKF
;
A
#
# COMPACT_ATOMS: atom_id res chain seq x y z
N MET A 1 -5.72 -21.42 -1.10
CA MET A 1 -4.72 -20.36 -1.35
C MET A 1 -4.76 -19.75 -2.76
N LEU A 2 -5.54 -20.28 -3.72
CA LEU A 2 -5.77 -19.67 -5.06
C LEU A 2 -6.86 -18.58 -5.13
N SER A 3 -7.65 -18.40 -4.06
CA SER A 3 -8.78 -17.45 -4.03
C SER A 3 -8.35 -16.01 -3.80
N LEU A 4 -7.22 -15.78 -3.11
CA LEU A 4 -6.73 -14.46 -2.74
C LEU A 4 -6.07 -13.75 -3.94
N LEU A 5 -5.30 -14.48 -4.76
CA LEU A 5 -4.82 -13.98 -6.05
C LEU A 5 -5.98 -13.61 -6.99
N LYS A 6 -7.06 -14.41 -7.02
CA LYS A 6 -8.24 -14.08 -7.82
C LYS A 6 -8.97 -12.83 -7.34
N LYS A 7 -8.96 -12.56 -6.03
CA LYS A 7 -9.60 -11.37 -5.44
C LYS A 7 -8.81 -10.11 -5.79
N LEU A 8 -7.48 -10.18 -5.68
CA LEU A 8 -6.56 -9.13 -6.16
C LEU A 8 -6.70 -8.90 -7.68
N TRP A 9 -6.82 -9.97 -8.46
CA TRP A 9 -7.01 -9.90 -9.92
C TRP A 9 -8.35 -9.29 -10.33
N ASN A 10 -9.42 -9.54 -9.57
CA ASN A 10 -10.74 -8.96 -9.86
C ASN A 10 -10.85 -7.50 -9.43
N TRP A 11 -10.19 -7.12 -8.33
CA TRP A 11 -10.02 -5.71 -7.98
C TRP A 11 -9.23 -4.96 -9.06
N LEU A 12 -8.14 -5.55 -9.57
CA LEU A 12 -7.32 -5.00 -10.64
C LEU A 12 -8.12 -4.75 -11.95
N LYS A 13 -9.01 -5.68 -12.34
CA LYS A 13 -9.88 -5.48 -13.52
C LYS A 13 -10.82 -4.29 -13.37
N SER A 14 -11.24 -3.93 -12.16
CA SER A 14 -12.15 -2.80 -11.93
C SER A 14 -11.46 -1.44 -12.20
N LEU A 15 -10.14 -1.37 -12.07
CA LEU A 15 -9.36 -0.15 -12.30
C LEU A 15 -9.13 0.15 -13.80
N PHE A 16 -9.10 -0.88 -14.65
CA PHE A 16 -8.91 -0.72 -16.10
C PHE A 16 -10.19 -0.41 -16.89
N ILE A 17 -11.38 -0.53 -16.29
CA ILE A 17 -12.67 -0.29 -16.99
C ILE A 17 -13.05 1.21 -17.02
N ALA A 18 -12.37 2.05 -16.25
CA ALA A 18 -12.51 3.50 -16.35
C ALA A 18 -11.72 4.02 -17.56
N SER A 19 -12.31 3.90 -18.76
CA SER A 19 -11.77 4.45 -20.00
C SER A 19 -11.50 5.97 -19.86
N PRO A 20 -10.35 6.49 -20.33
CA PRO A 20 -10.09 7.92 -20.29
C PRO A 20 -11.03 8.65 -21.24
N LYS A 21 -11.76 9.65 -20.74
CA LYS A 21 -12.40 10.66 -21.58
C LYS A 21 -11.28 11.49 -22.22
N ALA A 22 -11.23 11.51 -23.56
CA ALA A 22 -10.20 12.18 -24.33
C ALA A 22 -10.09 13.67 -23.94
N ILE A 23 -8.90 14.10 -23.53
CA ILE A 23 -8.55 15.51 -23.34
C ILE A 23 -7.53 15.88 -24.43
N ASN A 24 -7.82 16.99 -25.11
CA ASN A 24 -7.10 17.53 -26.27
C ASN A 24 -5.60 17.76 -26.01
N PRO A 25 -4.74 17.68 -27.05
CA PRO A 25 -3.31 17.82 -26.90
C PRO A 25 -2.91 19.30 -26.72
N LYS A 26 -2.30 19.64 -25.58
CA LYS A 26 -1.51 20.87 -25.44
C LYS A 26 -0.05 20.53 -25.17
N GLU A 27 0.77 21.01 -26.10
CA GLU A 27 2.22 21.29 -26.08
C GLU A 27 3.17 20.29 -25.42
N VAL A 28 3.90 19.58 -26.29
CA VAL A 28 4.99 18.65 -25.97
C VAL A 28 6.24 19.43 -25.55
N LYS A 29 6.60 19.38 -24.27
CA LYS A 29 7.96 19.65 -23.80
C LYS A 29 8.79 18.36 -23.93
N ASN A 30 9.98 18.47 -24.53
CA ASN A 30 10.93 17.37 -24.83
C ASN A 30 11.62 16.76 -23.59
N THR A 31 10.89 16.56 -22.50
CA THR A 31 11.27 15.61 -21.46
C THR A 31 10.56 14.29 -21.80
N PRO A 32 11.22 13.12 -21.69
CA PRO A 32 10.49 11.86 -21.66
C PRO A 32 9.34 12.02 -20.68
N PRO A 33 8.08 11.71 -21.07
CA PRO A 33 6.96 11.91 -20.18
C PRO A 33 7.24 11.17 -18.86
N GLU A 34 7.04 11.87 -17.74
CA GLU A 34 7.07 11.22 -16.43
C GLU A 34 6.00 10.12 -16.47
N PRO A 35 6.30 8.89 -15.98
CA PRO A 35 5.30 7.83 -15.95
C PRO A 35 4.01 8.32 -15.30
N SER A 36 2.89 7.96 -15.90
CA SER A 36 1.57 8.18 -15.30
C SER A 36 1.41 7.32 -14.04
N ASP A 37 0.45 7.68 -13.19
CA ASP A 37 0.16 6.90 -11.97
C ASP A 37 -0.12 5.42 -12.29
N GLY A 38 -0.84 5.13 -13.38
CA GLY A 38 -1.10 3.76 -13.81
C GLY A 38 0.16 3.02 -14.26
N GLU A 39 1.14 3.71 -14.83
CA GLU A 39 2.44 3.10 -15.18
C GLU A 39 3.28 2.81 -13.94
N TYR A 40 3.30 3.72 -12.96
CA TYR A 40 3.96 3.48 -11.68
C TYR A 40 3.30 2.32 -10.91
N GLU A 41 1.97 2.25 -10.88
CA GLU A 41 1.23 1.12 -10.32
C GLU A 41 1.60 -0.19 -11.01
N GLY A 42 1.63 -0.21 -12.35
CA GLY A 42 2.05 -1.39 -13.12
C GLY A 42 3.49 -1.82 -12.80
N ILE A 43 4.41 -0.87 -12.63
CA ILE A 43 5.80 -1.14 -12.22
C ILE A 43 5.84 -1.71 -10.80
N LEU A 44 5.10 -1.14 -9.86
CA LEU A 44 5.03 -1.62 -8.48
C LEU A 44 4.47 -3.06 -8.41
N MET A 45 3.40 -3.33 -9.15
CA MET A 45 2.82 -4.67 -9.21
C MET A 45 3.81 -5.68 -9.79
N GLY A 46 4.52 -5.33 -10.87
CA GLY A 46 5.56 -6.18 -11.43
C GLY A 46 6.71 -6.42 -10.46
N LEU A 47 7.09 -5.44 -9.65
CA LEU A 47 8.08 -5.65 -8.57
C LEU A 47 7.61 -6.66 -7.53
N PHE A 48 6.35 -6.59 -7.10
CA PHE A 48 5.80 -7.58 -6.15
C PHE A 48 5.82 -8.98 -6.72
N GLU A 49 5.47 -9.15 -8.00
CA GLU A 49 5.55 -10.44 -8.69
C GLU A 49 6.99 -10.99 -8.72
N GLN A 50 7.98 -10.12 -9.01
CA GLN A 50 9.39 -10.51 -9.01
C GLN A 50 9.90 -10.87 -7.60
N VAL A 51 9.52 -10.11 -6.57
CA VAL A 51 9.84 -10.44 -5.17
C VAL A 51 9.23 -11.78 -4.78
N ALA A 52 7.97 -12.03 -5.15
CA ALA A 52 7.30 -13.31 -4.89
C ALA A 52 7.95 -14.48 -5.65
N ALA A 53 8.53 -14.21 -6.83
CA ALA A 53 9.32 -15.19 -7.59
C ALA A 53 10.72 -15.44 -7.00
N GLY A 54 11.10 -14.75 -5.92
CA GLY A 54 12.40 -14.89 -5.28
C GLY A 54 13.53 -14.17 -6.03
N THR A 55 13.20 -13.18 -6.87
CA THR A 55 14.19 -12.40 -7.60
C THR A 55 15.10 -11.64 -6.63
N THR A 56 16.40 -11.72 -6.88
CA THR A 56 17.43 -11.08 -6.06
C THR A 56 17.38 -9.56 -6.18
N THR A 57 17.96 -8.84 -5.22
CA THR A 57 18.03 -7.36 -5.23
C THR A 57 18.61 -6.81 -6.54
N ASP A 58 19.70 -7.40 -7.04
CA ASP A 58 20.32 -6.96 -8.30
C ASP A 58 19.41 -7.26 -9.51
N GLY A 59 18.70 -8.40 -9.48
CA GLY A 59 17.68 -8.72 -10.48
C GLY A 59 16.53 -7.72 -10.49
N LEU A 60 16.03 -7.32 -9.32
CA LEU A 60 14.98 -6.31 -9.19
C LEU A 60 15.44 -4.94 -9.69
N ARG A 61 16.68 -4.55 -9.39
CA ARG A 61 17.28 -3.30 -9.91
C ARG A 61 17.42 -3.32 -11.43
N GLY A 62 17.88 -4.43 -11.99
CA GLY A 62 17.95 -4.63 -13.44
C GLY A 62 16.56 -4.59 -14.09
N TRP A 63 15.57 -5.19 -13.44
CA TRP A 63 14.18 -5.17 -13.91
C TRP A 63 13.59 -3.76 -13.90
N LEU A 64 13.75 -3.01 -12.81
CA LEU A 64 13.35 -1.59 -12.72
C LEU A 64 13.99 -0.75 -13.81
N TYR A 65 15.31 -0.90 -14.00
CA TYR A 65 16.06 -0.20 -15.03
C TYR A 65 15.51 -0.48 -16.44
N SER A 66 15.12 -1.74 -16.73
CA SER A 66 14.50 -2.12 -18.01
C SER A 66 13.15 -1.44 -18.28
N ARG A 67 12.50 -0.91 -17.24
CA ARG A 67 11.24 -0.16 -17.31
C ARG A 67 11.45 1.36 -17.32
N HIS A 68 12.70 1.82 -17.48
CA HIS A 68 13.08 3.24 -17.39
C HIS A 68 12.64 3.92 -16.07
N CYS A 69 12.51 3.13 -15.01
CA CYS A 69 12.14 3.59 -13.69
C CYS A 69 13.31 3.39 -12.74
N ASP A 70 13.73 4.48 -12.09
CA ASP A 70 14.75 4.39 -11.05
C ASP A 70 14.12 4.31 -9.66
N ASP A 71 14.92 3.80 -8.72
CA ASP A 71 14.58 3.64 -7.31
C ASP A 71 13.97 4.90 -6.69
N LYS A 72 14.55 6.08 -6.99
CA LYS A 72 14.13 7.35 -6.38
C LYS A 72 12.79 7.81 -6.90
N LYS A 73 12.54 7.67 -8.21
CA LYS A 73 11.27 8.05 -8.83
C LYS A 73 10.12 7.23 -8.27
N LEU A 74 10.27 5.90 -8.24
CA LEU A 74 9.21 5.04 -7.71
C LEU A 74 9.02 5.28 -6.20
N ALA A 75 10.10 5.45 -5.43
CA ALA A 75 10.00 5.77 -4.01
C ALA A 75 9.28 7.11 -3.75
N ARG A 76 9.55 8.14 -4.57
CA ARG A 76 8.86 9.44 -4.45
C ARG A 76 7.38 9.30 -4.75
N TRP A 77 7.03 8.64 -5.85
CA TRP A 77 5.64 8.39 -6.22
C TRP A 77 4.92 7.59 -5.14
N LEU A 78 5.55 6.51 -4.65
CA LEU A 78 5.01 5.65 -3.59
C LEU A 78 4.75 6.43 -2.30
N GLY A 79 5.64 7.36 -1.94
CA GLY A 79 5.46 8.26 -0.81
C GLY A 79 4.19 9.09 -0.92
N VAL A 80 3.95 9.73 -2.07
CA VAL A 80 2.74 10.55 -2.30
C VAL A 80 1.49 9.67 -2.35
N LYS A 81 1.53 8.57 -3.11
CA LYS A 81 0.36 7.69 -3.30
C LYS A 81 -0.10 7.06 -1.97
N SER A 82 0.83 6.79 -1.06
CA SER A 82 0.51 6.21 0.24
C SER A 82 -0.39 7.05 1.13
N GLU A 83 -0.45 8.38 0.91
CA GLU A 83 -1.36 9.27 1.64
C GLU A 83 -2.83 8.92 1.37
N GLU A 84 -3.15 8.41 0.19
CA GLU A 84 -4.50 7.92 -0.14
C GLU A 84 -4.79 6.58 0.56
N TRP A 85 -3.81 5.67 0.58
CA TRP A 85 -3.99 4.34 1.17
C TRP A 85 -4.14 4.40 2.70
N LEU A 86 -3.44 5.34 3.34
CA LEU A 86 -3.50 5.53 4.79
C LEU A 86 -4.84 6.07 5.28
N GLN A 87 -5.70 6.58 4.38
CA GLN A 87 -7.08 6.97 4.73
C GLN A 87 -7.99 5.75 4.92
N TYR A 88 -7.65 4.61 4.30
CA TYR A 88 -8.45 3.39 4.33
C TYR A 88 -7.56 2.16 4.62
N PRO A 89 -6.83 2.15 5.75
CA PRO A 89 -5.73 1.21 5.97
C PRO A 89 -6.18 -0.26 6.01
N GLU A 90 -7.43 -0.53 6.38
CA GLU A 90 -7.99 -1.89 6.38
C GLU A 90 -8.09 -2.50 4.97
N ASP A 91 -8.39 -1.68 3.96
CA ASP A 91 -8.51 -2.12 2.57
C ASP A 91 -7.13 -2.47 1.97
N TYR A 92 -6.07 -1.91 2.54
CA TYR A 92 -4.70 -2.00 2.00
C TYR A 92 -3.76 -2.90 2.82
N GLN A 93 -4.27 -3.77 3.69
CA GLN A 93 -3.42 -4.70 4.46
C GLN A 93 -2.55 -5.61 3.59
N THR A 94 -3.07 -6.08 2.46
CA THR A 94 -2.31 -6.94 1.54
C THR A 94 -1.16 -6.16 0.90
N LEU A 95 -1.45 -4.94 0.44
CA LEU A 95 -0.44 -4.01 -0.07
C LEU A 95 0.64 -3.74 0.98
N GLY A 96 0.26 -3.52 2.25
CA GLY A 96 1.21 -3.36 3.35
C GLY A 96 2.16 -4.55 3.53
N ARG A 97 1.69 -5.79 3.32
CA ARG A 97 2.54 -7.00 3.38
C ARG A 97 3.49 -7.10 2.19
N ASP A 98 3.00 -6.78 0.99
CA ASP A 98 3.80 -6.81 -0.23
C ASP A 98 4.89 -5.72 -0.19
N LEU A 99 4.56 -4.53 0.33
CA LEU A 99 5.52 -3.47 0.62
C LEU A 99 6.56 -3.87 1.67
N ALA A 100 6.18 -4.65 2.70
CA ALA A 100 7.14 -5.20 3.65
C ALA A 100 8.11 -6.17 2.97
N ALA A 101 7.60 -7.04 2.10
CA ALA A 101 8.41 -8.00 1.36
C ALA A 101 9.38 -7.29 0.41
N LEU A 102 8.89 -6.29 -0.33
CA LEU A 102 9.71 -5.45 -1.17
C LEU A 102 10.78 -4.71 -0.35
N GLY A 103 10.41 -4.13 0.79
CA GLY A 103 11.32 -3.41 1.70
C GLY A 103 12.44 -4.28 2.30
N LYS A 104 12.20 -5.59 2.45
CA LYS A 104 13.23 -6.54 2.93
C LYS A 104 14.26 -6.90 1.85
N VAL A 105 13.87 -6.87 0.58
CA VAL A 105 14.72 -7.30 -0.53
C VAL A 105 15.42 -6.10 -1.20
N MET A 106 14.70 -4.99 -1.36
CA MET A 106 15.26 -3.77 -1.93
C MET A 106 15.98 -2.94 -0.87
N THR A 107 17.16 -2.44 -1.22
CA THR A 107 17.89 -1.45 -0.43
C THR A 107 17.89 -0.11 -1.15
N GLY A 108 18.06 0.99 -0.41
CA GLY A 108 17.92 2.34 -0.93
C GLY A 108 16.53 2.91 -0.71
N ASN A 109 16.12 3.88 -1.53
CA ASN A 109 14.94 4.70 -1.27
C ASN A 109 13.65 3.90 -1.35
N LEU A 110 13.50 2.99 -2.34
CA LEU A 110 12.33 2.11 -2.40
C LEU A 110 12.23 1.24 -1.16
N GLY A 111 13.36 0.66 -0.74
CA GLY A 111 13.38 -0.25 0.40
C GLY A 111 12.86 0.44 1.65
N GLU A 112 13.44 1.59 1.95
CA GLU A 112 13.09 2.41 3.11
C GLU A 112 11.64 2.92 3.05
N VAL A 113 11.21 3.46 1.91
CA VAL A 113 9.85 4.00 1.75
C VAL A 113 8.81 2.88 1.82
N SER A 114 9.07 1.73 1.18
CA SER A 114 8.16 0.58 1.22
C SER A 114 8.02 0.03 2.64
N GLN A 115 9.14 -0.12 3.36
CA GLN A 115 9.11 -0.58 4.74
C GLN A 115 8.38 0.41 5.66
N ARG A 116 8.60 1.72 5.48
CA ARG A 116 7.91 2.76 6.25
C ARG A 116 6.40 2.71 6.04
N ILE A 117 5.95 2.68 4.79
CA ILE A 117 4.51 2.66 4.46
C ILE A 117 3.86 1.38 4.95
N SER A 118 4.54 0.24 4.81
CA SER A 118 4.09 -1.04 5.37
C SER A 118 3.79 -0.94 6.87
N LEU A 119 4.70 -0.33 7.63
CA LEU A 119 4.52 -0.12 9.07
C LEU A 119 3.37 0.84 9.35
N GLN A 120 3.29 1.97 8.63
CA GLN A 120 2.20 2.94 8.80
C GLN A 120 0.82 2.32 8.53
N LEU A 121 0.68 1.52 7.47
CA LEU A 121 -0.57 0.82 7.17
C LEU A 121 -0.93 -0.17 8.28
N ARG A 122 0.04 -0.93 8.78
CA ARG A 122 -0.18 -1.90 9.87
C ARG A 122 -0.59 -1.19 11.16
N ASP A 123 0.10 -0.12 11.51
CA ASP A 123 -0.11 0.59 12.78
C ASP A 123 -1.46 1.35 12.74
N ALA A 124 -1.82 1.93 11.59
CA ALA A 124 -3.12 2.58 11.41
C ALA A 124 -4.31 1.61 11.56
N VAL A 125 -4.20 0.35 11.10
CA VAL A 125 -5.24 -0.67 11.34
C VAL A 125 -5.36 -0.97 12.84
N ARG A 126 -4.24 -1.06 13.56
CA ARG A 126 -4.26 -1.34 15.00
C ARG A 126 -4.96 -0.23 15.77
N ASP A 127 -4.70 1.03 15.40
CA ASP A 127 -5.32 2.19 16.05
C ASP A 127 -6.83 2.23 15.80
N VAL A 128 -7.31 1.88 14.60
CA VAL A 128 -8.76 1.78 14.31
C VAL A 128 -9.41 0.66 15.14
N SER A 129 -8.76 -0.51 15.24
CA SER A 129 -9.29 -1.63 16.02
C SER A 129 -9.26 -1.41 17.55
N GLY A 130 -8.40 -0.52 18.05
CA GLY A 130 -8.26 -0.23 19.48
C GLY A 130 -9.38 0.64 20.06
N VAL A 131 -10.11 1.38 19.22
CA VAL A 131 -11.18 2.30 19.67
C VAL A 131 -12.49 1.55 19.98
N GLU A 132 -12.66 0.32 19.50
CA GLU A 132 -13.88 -0.46 19.75
C GLU A 132 -13.88 -1.24 21.09
N GLU A 133 -12.73 -1.37 21.78
CA GLU A 133 -12.64 -2.14 23.05
C GLU A 133 -12.77 -1.30 24.33
N GLU A 134 -12.81 0.04 24.26
CA GLU A 134 -12.80 0.91 25.44
C GLU A 134 -14.19 1.31 25.97
N ASN A 135 -15.28 0.80 25.40
CA ASN A 135 -16.66 1.09 25.84
C ASN A 135 -17.37 -0.09 26.52
N LEU A 136 -16.65 -0.93 27.25
CA LEU A 136 -17.24 -1.71 28.34
C LEU A 136 -17.08 -0.92 29.64
N GLY A 137 -17.96 0.06 29.81
CA GLY A 137 -18.01 0.91 31.01
C GLY A 137 -18.08 0.09 32.30
N PRO A 138 -17.55 0.63 33.42
CA PRO A 138 -17.60 -0.05 34.70
C PRO A 138 -19.06 -0.17 35.14
N LYS A 139 -19.57 -1.39 35.27
CA LYS A 139 -20.82 -1.62 35.99
C LYS A 139 -20.53 -1.54 37.50
N GLU A 140 -20.23 -0.33 37.95
CA GLU A 140 -20.43 0.05 39.35
C GLU A 140 -21.93 0.04 39.61
N THR A 141 -22.43 -1.07 40.15
CA THR A 141 -23.62 -1.00 41.00
C THR A 141 -23.15 -1.09 42.44
N ASP A 142 -22.91 0.11 42.98
CA ASP A 142 -23.05 0.44 44.38
C ASP A 142 -24.38 -0.12 44.90
N LEU A 143 -24.29 -1.03 45.87
CA LEU A 143 -25.39 -1.37 46.77
C LEU A 143 -24.83 -1.32 48.19
N THR A 144 -24.55 -0.11 48.65
CA THR A 144 -24.68 0.22 50.06
C THR A 144 -26.17 0.34 50.40
N GLU A 145 -26.77 -0.74 50.90
CA GLU A 145 -27.94 -0.61 51.79
C GLU A 145 -27.63 -1.27 53.13
N VAL A 146 -27.42 -0.38 54.09
CA VAL A 146 -27.26 -0.62 55.51
C VAL A 146 -28.66 -0.96 56.07
N GLN A 147 -28.78 -1.98 56.94
CA GLN A 147 -29.32 -1.88 58.30
C GLN A 147 -30.21 -3.05 58.80
N LYS A 148 -29.79 -3.63 59.94
CA LYS A 148 -30.53 -4.32 61.04
C LYS A 148 -31.27 -5.64 60.74
N PHE A 149 -30.89 -6.74 61.40
CA PHE A 149 -31.29 -7.11 62.77
C PHE A 149 -30.20 -7.97 63.44
#